data_AF-A0A1I7XAE5-F1
#
_entry.id   AF-A0A1I7XAE5-F1
#
_cell.length_a   1.000
_cell.length_b   1.000
_cell.length_c   1.000
_cell.angle_alpha   90.00
_cell.angle_beta   90.00
_cell.angle_gamma   90.00
#
_symmetry.space_group_name_H-M   'P 1'
#
loop_
_entity.id
_entity.type
_entity.pdbx_description
1 polymer ?
#
loop_
_entity_poly.entity_id
_entity_poly.type
_entity_poly.pdbx_seq_one_letter_code
_entity_poly.pdbx_strand_id
1 'polypeptide(L)'
;MVVESSQKLLAKQLLLAFSNLLPIGCLRVNVYCEQYEYKYNLLGGPLDMDIPLDIQNVLVLRVSKEGQLSNSLNDCKIEIRRRPSKNSNTPKLLERYKQLLLDKEVHHTVLDATIRSTREHWVAKAKLVYQMLRQKEILPDMHVNNIYHLVRGCTEQDRDVLNFWQGGLSKVYKESVIATINQLPQS
;
A
#
# COMPACT_ATOMS: atom_id res chain seq x y z
N MET A 1 -6.68 -1.84 6.43
CA MET A 1 -8.02 -1.95 5.83
C MET A 1 -8.63 -3.25 6.29
N VAL A 2 -9.90 -3.21 6.66
CA VAL A 2 -10.69 -4.37 7.07
C VAL A 2 -11.87 -4.52 6.13
N VAL A 3 -12.17 -5.76 5.72
CA VAL A 3 -13.32 -6.12 4.90
C VAL A 3 -14.21 -7.08 5.68
N GLU A 4 -15.35 -6.57 6.13
CA GLU A 4 -16.40 -7.32 6.81
C GLU A 4 -17.34 -7.95 5.79
N SER A 5 -17.64 -9.23 5.93
CA SER A 5 -18.60 -9.93 5.07
C SER A 5 -19.16 -11.16 5.77
N SER A 6 -20.45 -11.45 5.57
CA SER A 6 -21.04 -12.75 5.93
C SER A 6 -20.53 -13.89 5.05
N GLN A 7 -19.95 -13.55 3.89
CA GLN A 7 -19.43 -14.48 2.90
C GLN A 7 -17.90 -14.37 2.81
N LYS A 8 -17.17 -15.38 3.30
CA LYS A 8 -15.69 -15.40 3.34
C LYS A 8 -15.06 -15.18 1.95
N LEU A 9 -15.70 -15.70 0.90
CA LEU A 9 -15.22 -15.59 -0.48
C LEU A 9 -15.20 -14.14 -0.98
N LEU A 10 -16.22 -13.34 -0.66
CA LEU A 10 -16.29 -11.93 -1.08
C LEU A 10 -15.19 -11.10 -0.43
N ALA A 11 -14.98 -11.28 0.88
CA ALA A 11 -13.89 -10.61 1.60
C ALA A 11 -12.54 -10.96 0.97
N LYS A 12 -12.29 -12.25 0.72
CA LYS A 12 -11.08 -12.72 0.05
C LYS A 12 -10.89 -12.05 -1.31
N GLN A 13 -11.91 -12.06 -2.18
CA GLN A 13 -11.81 -11.50 -3.53
C GLN A 13 -11.48 -10.00 -3.51
N LEU A 14 -12.16 -9.23 -2.66
CA LEU A 14 -11.91 -7.79 -2.57
C LEU A 14 -10.51 -7.50 -2.03
N LEU A 15 -10.06 -8.23 -1.00
CA LEU A 15 -8.72 -8.06 -0.44
C LEU A 15 -7.63 -8.40 -1.46
N LEU A 16 -7.82 -9.45 -2.26
CA LEU A 16 -6.91 -9.81 -3.34
C LEU A 16 -6.92 -8.79 -4.49
N ALA A 17 -8.07 -8.19 -4.79
CA ALA A 17 -8.11 -7.09 -5.76
C ALA A 17 -7.26 -5.90 -5.29
N PHE A 18 -7.40 -5.48 -4.02
CA PHE A 18 -6.60 -4.39 -3.46
C PHE A 18 -5.11 -4.74 -3.30
N SER A 19 -4.77 -6.00 -3.04
CA SER A 19 -3.38 -6.41 -2.86
C SER A 19 -2.54 -6.22 -4.13
N ASN A 20 -3.19 -6.27 -5.31
CA ASN A 20 -2.54 -6.00 -6.60
C ASN A 20 -1.99 -4.57 -6.71
N LEU A 21 -2.45 -3.62 -5.91
CA LEU A 21 -1.97 -2.23 -5.91
C LEU A 21 -0.70 -2.04 -5.08
N LEU A 22 -0.30 -3.05 -4.30
CA LEU A 22 0.84 -2.97 -3.38
C LEU A 22 2.01 -3.88 -3.82
N PRO A 23 3.26 -3.52 -3.47
CA PRO A 23 4.39 -4.43 -3.59
C PRO A 23 4.22 -5.61 -2.64
N ILE A 24 4.70 -6.79 -3.05
CA ILE A 24 4.54 -8.03 -2.28
C ILE A 24 5.13 -7.93 -0.86
N GLY A 25 6.29 -7.29 -0.69
CA GLY A 25 6.90 -7.11 0.63
C GLY A 25 6.13 -6.17 1.56
N CYS A 26 5.17 -5.40 1.04
CA CYS A 26 4.30 -4.52 1.84
C CYS A 26 3.01 -5.21 2.27
N LEU A 27 2.73 -6.43 1.78
CA LEU A 27 1.48 -7.13 2.03
C LEU A 27 1.56 -7.93 3.33
N ARG A 28 0.62 -7.67 4.23
CA ARG A 28 0.34 -8.50 5.41
C ARG A 28 -1.15 -8.80 5.39
N VAL A 29 -1.51 -9.87 4.69
CA VAL A 29 -2.90 -10.20 4.38
C VAL A 29 -3.37 -11.39 5.19
N ASN A 30 -4.54 -11.27 5.82
CA ASN A 30 -5.33 -12.41 6.26
C ASN A 30 -6.72 -12.29 5.64
N VAL A 31 -7.09 -13.25 4.80
CA VAL A 31 -8.32 -13.18 4.01
C VAL A 31 -9.58 -13.42 4.83
N TYR A 32 -9.45 -14.01 6.02
CA TYR A 32 -10.54 -14.14 6.97
C TYR A 32 -10.01 -14.47 8.38
N CYS A 33 -10.27 -13.60 9.34
CA CYS A 33 -10.04 -13.84 10.77
C CYS A 33 -11.35 -13.61 11.53
N GLU A 34 -11.59 -14.41 12.57
CA GLU A 34 -12.77 -14.26 13.43
C GLU A 34 -12.63 -13.05 14.37
N GLN A 35 -11.41 -12.54 14.58
CA GLN A 35 -11.10 -11.42 15.46
C GLN A 35 -10.17 -10.42 14.78
N TYR A 36 -10.20 -9.16 15.24
CA TYR A 36 -9.30 -8.14 14.73
C TYR A 36 -7.84 -8.41 15.12
N GLU A 37 -6.94 -8.33 14.14
CA GLU A 37 -5.51 -8.49 14.35
C GLU A 37 -4.71 -7.35 13.69
N TYR A 38 -4.02 -6.56 14.51
CA TYR A 38 -3.26 -5.37 14.08
C TYR A 38 -2.04 -5.69 13.20
N LYS A 39 -1.57 -6.95 13.18
CA LYS A 39 -0.39 -7.36 12.41
C LYS A 39 -0.66 -7.38 10.90
N TYR A 40 -1.92 -7.42 10.48
CA TYR A 40 -2.33 -7.41 9.07
C TYR A 40 -2.75 -6.01 8.61
N ASN A 41 -2.31 -5.61 7.42
CA ASN A 41 -2.77 -4.35 6.81
C ASN A 41 -3.99 -4.55 5.89
N LEU A 42 -4.24 -5.78 5.46
CA LEU A 42 -5.43 -6.21 4.72
C LEU A 42 -6.05 -7.38 5.48
N LEU A 43 -7.20 -7.16 6.11
CA LEU A 43 -7.86 -8.15 6.96
C LEU A 43 -9.29 -8.39 6.50
N GLY A 44 -9.70 -9.64 6.34
CA GLY A 44 -11.10 -10.03 6.18
C GLY A 44 -11.66 -10.56 7.49
N GLY A 45 -12.97 -10.45 7.70
CA GLY A 45 -13.60 -11.10 8.84
C GLY A 45 -15.11 -10.94 8.87
N PRO A 46 -15.76 -11.33 9.99
CA PRO A 46 -17.20 -11.33 10.12
C PRO A 46 -17.79 -9.91 10.11
N LEU A 47 -19.12 -9.83 9.99
CA LEU A 47 -19.84 -8.58 10.19
C LEU A 47 -19.67 -8.09 11.63
N ASP A 48 -19.58 -6.76 11.79
CA ASP A 48 -19.49 -6.11 13.09
C ASP A 48 -18.29 -6.61 13.92
N MET A 49 -17.15 -6.79 13.25
CA MET A 49 -15.91 -7.21 13.91
C MET A 49 -15.50 -6.16 14.93
N ASP A 50 -15.11 -6.61 16.12
CA ASP A 50 -14.67 -5.72 17.19
C ASP A 50 -13.29 -5.13 16.85
N ILE A 51 -13.29 -3.90 16.33
CA ILE A 51 -12.10 -3.15 15.93
C ILE A 51 -11.90 -2.00 16.93
N PRO A 52 -10.79 -1.97 17.67
CA PRO A 52 -10.56 -0.95 18.69
C PRO A 52 -10.67 0.49 18.15
N LEU A 53 -11.34 1.36 18.92
CA LEU A 53 -11.65 2.74 18.53
C LEU A 53 -10.43 3.66 18.52
N ASP A 54 -9.42 3.36 19.33
CA ASP A 54 -8.14 4.06 19.39
C ASP A 54 -7.31 3.95 18.10
N ILE A 55 -7.62 2.97 17.24
CA ILE A 55 -6.92 2.79 15.96
C ILE A 55 -7.50 3.71 14.87
N GLN A 56 -6.93 4.90 14.72
CA GLN A 56 -7.47 5.96 13.86
C GLN A 56 -7.33 5.71 12.34
N ASN A 57 -6.36 4.91 11.91
CA ASN A 57 -6.00 4.74 10.50
C ASN A 57 -6.53 3.44 9.88
N VAL A 58 -7.79 3.10 10.15
CA VAL A 58 -8.45 1.90 9.62
C VAL A 58 -9.64 2.26 8.76
N LEU A 59 -9.57 1.91 7.47
CA LEU A 59 -10.72 1.82 6.58
C LEU A 59 -11.43 0.48 6.83
N VAL A 60 -12.71 0.53 7.17
CA VAL A 60 -13.58 -0.65 7.32
C VAL A 60 -14.64 -0.62 6.23
N LEU A 61 -14.61 -1.64 5.37
CA LEU A 61 -15.58 -1.85 4.30
C LEU A 61 -16.47 -3.03 4.68
N ARG A 62 -17.78 -2.88 4.50
CA ARG A 62 -18.73 -3.98 4.56
C ARG A 62 -19.15 -4.36 3.16
N VAL A 63 -19.06 -5.65 2.85
CA VAL A 63 -19.37 -6.18 1.52
C VAL A 63 -20.46 -7.22 1.65
N SER A 64 -21.50 -7.08 0.85
CA SER A 64 -22.62 -8.03 0.79
C SER A 64 -23.05 -8.25 -0.66
N LYS A 65 -23.56 -9.44 -0.94
CA LYS A 65 -24.13 -9.80 -2.24
C LYS A 65 -25.47 -10.49 -2.05
N GLU A 66 -26.48 -10.04 -2.79
CA GLU A 66 -27.77 -10.71 -2.85
C GLU A 66 -27.70 -11.87 -3.86
N GLY A 67 -28.22 -13.04 -3.49
CA GLY A 67 -28.22 -14.22 -4.35
C GLY A 67 -27.04 -15.18 -4.14
N GLN A 68 -26.77 -16.03 -5.14
CA GLN A 68 -25.77 -17.10 -5.04
C GLN A 68 -24.34 -16.57 -5.01
N LEU A 69 -23.51 -17.23 -4.18
CA LEU A 69 -22.06 -17.07 -4.18
C LEU A 69 -21.51 -17.37 -5.58
N SER A 70 -20.91 -16.37 -6.21
CA SER A 70 -20.19 -16.53 -7.47
C SER A 70 -18.76 -16.04 -7.34
N ASN A 71 -17.89 -16.48 -8.25
CA ASN A 71 -16.49 -16.03 -8.29
C ASN A 71 -16.34 -14.57 -8.79
N SER A 72 -17.41 -13.77 -8.79
CA SER A 72 -17.43 -12.41 -9.30
C SER A 72 -17.89 -11.41 -8.23
N LEU A 73 -17.19 -10.27 -8.18
CA LEU A 73 -17.55 -9.10 -7.37
C LEU A 73 -18.68 -8.25 -8.01
N ASN A 74 -19.23 -8.68 -9.16
CA ASN A 74 -20.38 -8.01 -9.76
C ASN A 74 -21.57 -8.01 -8.81
N ASP A 75 -22.33 -6.91 -8.82
CA ASP A 75 -23.55 -6.70 -8.03
C ASP A 75 -23.33 -6.77 -6.51
N CYS A 76 -22.07 -6.61 -6.06
CA CYS A 76 -21.78 -6.47 -4.64
C CYS A 76 -22.10 -5.05 -4.16
N LYS A 77 -22.77 -4.97 -3.00
CA LYS A 77 -22.93 -3.73 -2.27
C LYS A 77 -21.73 -3.53 -1.35
N ILE A 78 -21.10 -2.35 -1.47
CA ILE A 78 -19.96 -1.95 -0.63
C ILE A 78 -20.39 -0.75 0.21
N GLU A 79 -20.32 -0.87 1.53
CA GLU A 79 -20.60 0.18 2.50
C GLU A 79 -19.31 0.54 3.25
N ILE A 80 -19.07 1.83 3.49
CA ILE A 80 -17.95 2.31 4.32
C ILE A 80 -18.44 2.45 5.75
N ARG A 81 -18.04 1.53 6.63
CA ARG A 81 -18.42 1.53 8.06
C ARG A 81 -17.55 2.47 8.89
N ARG A 82 -16.26 2.54 8.57
CA ARG A 82 -15.29 3.41 9.23
C ARG A 82 -14.36 4.00 8.21
N ARG A 83 -14.14 5.31 8.26
CA ARG A 83 -13.23 6.04 7.38
C ARG A 83 -12.05 6.56 8.21
N PRO A 84 -10.80 6.40 7.74
CA PRO A 84 -9.67 7.07 8.38
C PRO A 84 -9.83 8.59 8.26
N SER A 85 -9.10 9.34 9.10
CA SER A 85 -9.04 10.80 9.00
C SER A 85 -8.58 11.23 7.60
N LYS A 86 -9.14 12.35 7.12
CA LYS A 86 -8.86 12.84 5.78
C LYS A 86 -7.40 13.28 5.69
N ASN A 87 -6.61 12.62 4.86
CA ASN A 87 -5.32 13.14 4.43
C ASN A 87 -5.56 14.17 3.32
N SER A 88 -5.10 15.41 3.50
CA SER A 88 -5.19 16.47 2.49
C SER A 88 -4.26 16.23 1.31
N ASN A 89 -3.25 15.37 1.47
CA ASN A 89 -2.26 15.09 0.44
C ASN A 89 -2.63 13.81 -0.30
N THR A 90 -2.85 13.93 -1.61
CA THR A 90 -3.08 12.78 -2.49
C THR A 90 -1.79 12.45 -3.22
N PRO A 91 -1.16 11.29 -2.96
CA PRO A 91 0.07 10.89 -3.64
C PRO A 91 -0.15 10.72 -5.13
N LYS A 92 0.87 11.02 -5.94
CA LYS A 92 0.80 10.85 -7.40
C LYS A 92 0.54 9.40 -7.81
N LEU A 93 0.96 8.44 -6.99
CA LEU A 93 0.66 7.01 -7.20
C LEU A 93 -0.85 6.77 -7.23
N LEU A 94 -1.57 7.38 -6.28
CA LEU A 94 -3.01 7.19 -6.14
C LEU A 94 -3.75 7.83 -7.32
N GLU A 95 -3.33 9.01 -7.77
CA GLU A 95 -3.88 9.63 -8.98
C GLU A 95 -3.62 8.76 -10.22
N ARG A 96 -2.43 8.17 -10.35
CA ARG A 96 -2.13 7.26 -11.46
C ARG A 96 -3.03 6.01 -11.43
N TYR A 97 -3.22 5.39 -10.27
CA TYR A 97 -4.14 4.25 -10.16
C TYR A 97 -5.58 4.65 -10.45
N LYS A 98 -6.04 5.80 -9.95
CA LYS A 98 -7.38 6.31 -10.23
C LYS A 98 -7.61 6.52 -11.73
N GLN A 99 -6.65 7.12 -12.43
CA GLN A 99 -6.72 7.28 -13.89
C GLN A 99 -6.84 5.94 -14.59
N LEU A 100 -5.97 4.98 -14.26
CA LEU A 100 -5.96 3.65 -14.90
C LEU A 100 -7.23 2.85 -14.63
N LEU A 101 -7.75 2.90 -13.41
CA LEU A 101 -8.93 2.11 -13.01
C LEU A 101 -10.25 2.70 -13.51
N LEU A 102 -10.29 3.99 -13.83
CA LEU A 102 -11.49 4.68 -14.34
C LEU A 102 -11.49 4.81 -15.87
N ASP A 103 -10.37 4.51 -16.53
CA ASP A 103 -10.25 4.52 -17.97
C ASP A 103 -10.90 3.26 -18.57
N LYS A 104 -12.02 3.48 -19.27
CA LYS A 104 -12.81 2.40 -19.89
C LYS A 104 -12.18 1.85 -21.17
N GLU A 105 -11.20 2.55 -21.74
CA GLU A 105 -10.56 2.16 -23.00
C GLU A 105 -9.36 1.23 -22.77
N VAL A 106 -8.86 1.16 -21.54
CA VAL A 106 -7.74 0.29 -21.17
C VAL A 106 -8.20 -1.15 -21.05
N HIS A 107 -7.71 -2.00 -21.96
CA HIS A 107 -7.92 -3.44 -21.89
C HIS A 107 -7.30 -4.06 -20.62
N HIS A 108 -7.93 -5.08 -20.05
CA HIS A 108 -7.53 -5.68 -18.76
C HIS A 108 -6.05 -6.14 -18.72
N THR A 109 -5.54 -6.72 -19.80
CA THR A 109 -4.11 -7.13 -19.88
C THR A 109 -3.16 -5.93 -19.83
N VAL A 110 -3.54 -4.82 -20.47
CA VAL A 110 -2.78 -3.56 -20.46
C VAL A 110 -2.85 -2.93 -19.07
N LEU A 111 -4.02 -2.97 -18.43
CA LEU A 111 -4.20 -2.52 -17.05
C LEU A 111 -3.28 -3.27 -16.09
N ASP A 112 -3.28 -4.60 -16.14
CA ASP A 112 -2.44 -5.46 -15.29
C ASP A 112 -0.95 -5.17 -15.49
N ALA A 113 -0.51 -5.10 -16.74
CA ALA A 113 0.88 -4.76 -17.07
C ALA A 113 1.26 -3.35 -16.57
N THR A 114 0.34 -2.38 -16.71
CA THR A 114 0.60 -0.99 -16.31
C THR A 114 0.60 -0.82 -14.80
N ILE A 115 -0.29 -1.51 -14.06
CA ILE A 115 -0.27 -1.54 -12.59
C ILE A 115 1.04 -2.16 -12.12
N ARG A 116 1.45 -3.29 -12.71
CA ARG A 116 2.72 -3.95 -12.36
C ARG A 116 3.92 -3.03 -12.57
N SER A 117 4.03 -2.45 -13.76
CA SER A 117 5.11 -1.50 -14.08
C SER A 117 5.09 -0.28 -13.18
N THR A 118 3.90 0.26 -12.88
CA THR A 118 3.75 1.38 -11.94
C THR A 118 4.31 1.02 -10.56
N ARG A 119 3.99 -0.18 -10.02
CA ARG A 119 4.56 -0.62 -8.75
C ARG A 119 6.08 -0.75 -8.80
N GLU A 120 6.64 -1.33 -9.84
CA GLU A 120 8.09 -1.50 -9.98
C GLU A 120 8.82 -0.16 -9.97
N HIS A 121 8.30 0.83 -10.71
CA HIS A 121 8.82 2.20 -10.71
C HIS A 121 8.76 2.84 -9.31
N TRP A 122 7.66 2.65 -8.59
CA TRP A 122 7.51 3.21 -7.24
C TRP A 122 8.34 2.49 -6.18
N VAL A 123 8.59 1.19 -6.34
CA VAL A 123 9.56 0.45 -5.52
C VAL A 123 10.98 0.96 -5.78
N ALA A 124 11.35 1.25 -7.04
CA ALA A 124 12.65 1.86 -7.35
C ALA A 124 12.82 3.23 -6.67
N LYS A 125 11.76 4.06 -6.65
CA LYS A 125 11.74 5.32 -5.90
C LYS A 125 11.91 5.10 -4.40
N ALA A 126 11.18 4.15 -3.81
CA ALA A 126 11.31 3.82 -2.38
C ALA A 126 12.73 3.36 -2.01
N LYS A 127 13.38 2.58 -2.89
CA LYS A 127 14.79 2.18 -2.74
C LYS A 127 15.73 3.38 -2.72
N LEU A 128 15.59 4.32 -3.68
CA LEU A 128 16.41 5.54 -3.73
C LEU A 128 16.22 6.41 -2.48
N VAL A 129 14.96 6.63 -2.06
CA VAL A 129 14.67 7.38 -0.82
C VAL A 129 15.29 6.69 0.39
N TYR A 130 15.18 5.36 0.51
CA TYR A 130 15.80 4.62 1.61
C TYR A 130 17.31 4.83 1.65
N GLN A 131 17.99 4.72 0.52
CA GLN A 131 19.43 4.92 0.43
C GLN A 131 19.83 6.34 0.84
N MET A 132 19.14 7.37 0.32
CA MET A 132 19.42 8.77 0.65
C MET A 132 19.17 9.08 2.13
N LEU A 133 18.12 8.51 2.73
CA LEU A 133 17.85 8.66 4.17
C LEU A 133 18.97 8.06 5.02
N ARG A 134 19.42 6.84 4.67
CA ARG A 134 20.53 6.18 5.39
C ARG A 134 21.87 6.91 5.22
N GLN A 135 22.12 7.46 4.03
CA GLN A 135 23.29 8.30 3.79
C GLN A 135 23.27 9.56 4.65
N LYS A 136 22.12 10.25 4.72
CA LYS A 136 21.96 11.46 5.55
C LYS A 136 22.14 11.20 7.05
N GLU A 137 21.70 10.05 7.55
CA GLU A 137 21.91 9.66 8.95
C GLU A 137 23.41 9.47 9.28
N ILE A 138 24.21 9.04 8.31
CA ILE A 138 25.64 8.72 8.49
C ILE A 138 26.56 9.89 8.13
N LEU A 139 26.14 10.74 7.17
CA LEU A 139 26.87 11.92 6.70
C LEU A 139 26.08 13.19 7.07
N PRO A 140 26.18 13.68 8.32
CA PRO A 140 25.41 14.82 8.81
C PRO A 140 25.65 16.13 8.05
N ASP A 141 26.79 16.26 7.34
CA ASP A 141 27.11 17.41 6.47
C ASP A 141 26.34 17.40 5.13
N MET A 142 25.53 16.36 4.87
CA MET A 142 24.67 16.30 3.70
C MET A 142 23.51 17.31 3.85
N HIS A 143 23.69 18.50 3.28
CA HIS A 143 22.71 19.60 3.25
C HIS A 143 21.51 19.33 2.31
N VAL A 144 20.77 18.24 2.56
CA VAL A 144 19.52 17.93 1.86
C VAL A 144 18.35 18.20 2.80
N ASN A 145 17.69 19.34 2.58
CA ASN A 145 16.48 19.72 3.32
C ASN A 145 15.32 18.77 3.05
N ASN A 146 15.21 18.27 1.81
CA ASN A 146 14.12 17.39 1.41
C ASN A 146 14.55 16.32 0.40
N ILE A 147 14.70 15.09 0.88
CA ILE A 147 15.11 13.93 0.07
C ILE A 147 14.08 13.58 -1.01
N TYR A 148 12.79 13.82 -0.77
CA TYR A 148 11.74 13.45 -1.72
C TYR A 148 11.81 14.27 -3.02
N HIS A 149 12.32 15.50 -2.97
CA HIS A 149 12.52 16.32 -4.17
C HIS A 149 13.72 15.90 -5.03
N LEU A 150 14.67 15.14 -4.45
CA LEU A 150 15.82 14.62 -5.21
C LEU A 150 15.43 13.44 -6.10
N VAL A 151 14.34 12.74 -5.77
CA VAL A 151 13.86 11.62 -6.57
C VAL A 151 12.92 12.13 -7.65
N ARG A 152 13.32 11.96 -8.92
CA ARG A 152 12.60 12.47 -10.08
C ARG A 152 11.10 12.12 -10.03
N GLY A 153 10.27 13.18 -10.12
CA GLY A 153 8.82 13.07 -10.17
C GLY A 153 8.13 12.82 -8.82
N CYS A 154 8.89 12.68 -7.72
CA CYS A 154 8.35 12.65 -6.37
C CYS A 154 8.17 14.06 -5.80
N THR A 155 7.26 14.18 -4.84
CA THR A 155 6.95 15.38 -4.08
C THR A 155 6.73 15.02 -2.62
N GLU A 156 6.59 16.04 -1.76
CA GLU A 156 6.23 15.83 -0.35
C GLU A 156 4.92 15.05 -0.15
N GLN A 157 3.97 15.17 -1.09
CA GLN A 157 2.71 14.43 -1.03
C GLN A 157 2.91 12.91 -1.15
N ASP A 158 4.07 12.47 -1.67
CA ASP A 158 4.40 11.05 -1.86
C ASP A 158 5.10 10.44 -0.65
N ARG A 159 5.43 11.26 0.37
CA ARG A 159 6.18 10.89 1.59
C ARG A 159 5.62 9.64 2.25
N ASP A 160 4.33 9.62 2.56
CA ASP A 160 3.71 8.54 3.33
C ASP A 160 3.75 7.21 2.57
N VAL A 161 3.49 7.25 1.26
CA VAL A 161 3.55 6.06 0.38
C VAL A 161 4.99 5.53 0.32
N LEU A 162 5.96 6.41 0.10
CA LEU A 162 7.37 6.02 -0.01
C LEU A 162 7.88 5.46 1.32
N ASN A 163 7.49 6.04 2.45
CA ASN A 163 7.85 5.53 3.77
C ASN A 163 7.21 4.17 4.05
N PHE A 164 5.92 4.01 3.72
CA PHE A 164 5.24 2.73 3.85
C PHE A 164 5.92 1.65 2.97
N TRP A 165 6.27 1.98 1.72
CA TRP A 165 6.85 1.02 0.77
C TRP A 165 8.28 0.62 1.11
N GLN A 166 9.05 1.50 1.76
CA GLN A 166 10.35 1.17 2.34
C GLN A 166 10.25 0.05 3.38
N GLY A 167 9.14 -0.01 4.12
CA GLY A 167 8.85 -1.09 5.06
C GLY A 167 8.94 -2.47 4.40
N GLY A 168 8.46 -2.59 3.16
CA GLY A 168 8.44 -3.83 2.39
C GLY A 168 9.68 -4.13 1.55
N LEU A 169 10.75 -3.33 1.65
CA LEU A 169 12.03 -3.68 1.00
C LEU A 169 12.65 -4.91 1.68
N SER A 170 13.32 -5.76 0.89
CA SER A 170 13.93 -6.99 1.40
C SER A 170 15.04 -6.69 2.41
N LYS A 171 15.20 -7.60 3.37
CA LYS A 171 16.28 -7.53 4.38
C LYS A 171 17.67 -7.45 3.71
N VAL A 172 17.91 -8.30 2.72
CA VAL A 172 19.14 -8.33 1.92
C VAL A 172 19.45 -6.96 1.28
N TYR A 173 18.44 -6.30 0.70
CA TYR A 173 18.63 -4.97 0.11
C TYR A 173 18.99 -3.94 1.19
N LYS A 174 18.28 -3.94 2.32
CA LYS A 174 18.53 -3.00 3.42
C LYS A 174 19.93 -3.15 4.00
N GLU A 175 20.38 -4.40 4.19
CA GLU A 175 21.73 -4.73 4.68
C GLU A 175 22.80 -4.31 3.67
N SER A 176 22.60 -4.58 2.38
CA SER A 176 23.51 -4.16 1.31
C SER A 176 23.70 -2.65 1.28
N VAL A 177 22.62 -1.86 1.42
CA VAL A 177 22.72 -0.40 1.46
C VAL A 177 23.57 0.07 2.64
N ILE A 178 23.35 -0.48 3.84
CA ILE A 178 24.13 -0.11 5.04
C ILE A 178 25.60 -0.46 4.85
N ALA A 179 25.88 -1.66 4.34
CA ALA A 179 27.25 -2.11 4.07
C ALA A 179 27.97 -1.19 3.08
N THR A 180 27.31 -0.80 1.98
CA THR A 180 27.88 0.13 0.99
C THR A 180 28.17 1.51 1.58
N ILE A 181 27.29 2.03 2.44
CA ILE A 181 27.51 3.34 3.06
C ILE A 181 28.71 3.29 4.03
N ASN A 182 28.84 2.22 4.81
CA ASN A 182 29.95 2.05 5.76
C ASN A 182 31.32 1.85 5.07
N GLN A 183 31.33 1.48 3.79
CA GLN A 183 32.56 1.35 3.00
C GLN A 183 33.02 2.67 2.37
N LEU A 184 32.22 3.75 2.45
CA LEU A 184 32.65 5.06 1.98
C LEU A 184 33.79 5.57 2.87
N PRO A 185 34.93 6.02 2.30
CA PRO A 185 36.01 6.62 3.07
C PRO A 185 35.47 7.77 3.92
N GLN A 186 35.78 7.79 5.22
CA GLN A 186 35.55 8.98 6.04
C GLN A 186 36.55 10.05 5.56
N SER A 187 36.07 11.00 4.78
CA SER A 187 36.82 12.17 4.33
C SER A 187 36.98 13.19 5.45
#